data_AF-A0A7X7QSN2-F1
#
_entry.id   AF-A0A7X7QSN2-F1
#
_cell.length_a   1.000
_cell.length_b   1.000
_cell.length_c   1.000
_cell.angle_alpha   90.00
_cell.angle_beta   90.00
_cell.angle_gamma   90.00
#
_symmetry.space_group_name_H-M   'P 1'
#
loop_
_entity.id
_entity.type
_entity.pdbx_description
1 polymer ?
#
loop_
_entity_poly.entity_id
_entity_poly.type
_entity_poly.pdbx_seq_one_letter_code
_entity_poly.pdbx_strand_id
1 'polypeptide(L)'
;TVVATRRGASAQPSPVALGQSDRTPPPAPTNLTASLANTGVRVAWEYAVSGEQAAAFRLWRNGTILRNNVGATARDIIDNPAKGDWTYGVSALDLSGNEVFAVSNATINLALPAPQRVDVTVGVSGAPVLTWQTRAEHVGVNLYRNGVRLNAAPLTGGSYTDSQLSGTTRTLYEVRGVDAEGRESASRLLPVLHAAFGLTVNPAAGGAALTRYFDVAEIAVSNLTTDAALELAGVTVTRASAGTGETAARTVSVETTAAPRGTARIPVVLPCAASISEQTYTLRLTQALDDPSASVIYERVIVRPAPVPPTLTIELSTTNQPLAGAGCVYQARVHNRGQEAIDLVMWRDATPGDLSIRVLDASGTVVNRQDAMMAAASLNRSDDGHRGFLTILPGSSALINMPEIVIPEALGGAGQATIEVVAQRVYWHCGESDELLSGPLQGRVTITPTLTPYTAFGLPERSLYVAGEMLVVTGYAFERVSGARATHVPVHVGLALGDYVWFAEAQADAAG
;
A
#
# COMPACT_ATOMS: atom_id res chain seq x y z
N THR A 1 50.04 -45.07 29.24
CA THR A 1 51.22 -45.02 28.35
C THR A 1 51.72 -46.42 28.14
N VAL A 2 52.18 -46.74 26.94
CA VAL A 2 52.80 -48.04 26.64
C VAL A 2 54.29 -47.81 26.40
N VAL A 3 55.14 -48.66 26.97
CA VAL A 3 56.61 -48.61 26.81
C VAL A 3 57.07 -49.95 26.27
N ALA A 4 57.83 -49.94 25.18
CA ALA A 4 58.52 -51.13 24.70
C ALA A 4 59.93 -51.19 25.30
N THR A 5 60.29 -52.35 25.85
CA THR A 5 61.63 -52.62 26.40
C THR A 5 62.36 -53.68 25.58
N ARG A 6 63.61 -53.42 25.19
CA ARG A 6 64.47 -54.42 24.53
C ARG A 6 65.92 -54.27 25.00
N ARG A 7 66.52 -55.39 25.47
CA ARG A 7 67.93 -55.48 25.93
C ARG A 7 68.36 -54.35 26.88
N GLY A 8 67.55 -54.04 27.89
CA GLY A 8 67.88 -53.05 28.92
C GLY A 8 67.67 -51.59 28.52
N ALA A 9 67.25 -51.30 27.28
CA ALA A 9 66.83 -49.97 26.86
C ALA A 9 65.29 -49.89 26.80
N SER A 10 64.74 -48.85 27.45
CA SER A 10 63.31 -48.51 27.42
C SER A 10 63.09 -47.39 26.40
N ALA A 11 62.14 -47.57 25.49
CA ALA A 11 61.70 -46.47 24.63
C ALA A 11 61.07 -45.35 25.48
N GLN A 12 61.03 -44.12 24.95
CA GLN A 12 60.25 -43.06 25.58
C GLN A 12 58.77 -43.48 25.67
N PRO A 13 58.07 -43.23 26.79
CA PRO A 13 56.67 -43.57 26.91
C PRO A 13 55.86 -42.96 25.76
N SER A 14 54.91 -43.72 25.23
CA SER A 14 53.95 -43.14 24.29
C SER A 14 53.34 -41.86 24.88
N PRO A 15 53.02 -40.83 24.07
CA PRO A 15 52.23 -39.69 24.54
C PRO A 15 50.97 -40.20 25.26
N VAL A 16 50.54 -39.50 26.31
CA VAL A 16 49.26 -39.77 26.95
C VAL A 16 48.16 -39.30 25.99
N ALA A 17 47.35 -40.23 25.49
CA ALA A 17 46.10 -39.89 24.85
C ALA A 17 45.04 -39.70 25.95
N LEU A 18 44.55 -38.47 26.12
CA LEU A 18 43.40 -38.18 26.96
C LEU A 18 42.15 -38.34 26.10
N GLY A 19 41.29 -39.30 26.46
CA GLY A 19 39.94 -39.39 25.91
C GLY A 19 38.96 -38.75 26.89
N GLN A 20 38.25 -37.70 26.47
CA GLN A 20 37.04 -37.27 27.17
C GLN A 20 35.91 -38.25 26.78
N SER A 21 35.38 -38.98 27.78
CA SER A 21 34.14 -39.73 27.62
C SER A 21 33.02 -38.87 28.17
N ASP A 22 32.09 -38.54 27.30
CA ASP A 22 30.84 -37.88 27.66
C ASP A 22 29.71 -38.92 27.69
N ARG A 23 28.80 -38.79 28.66
CA ARG A 23 27.65 -39.68 28.86
C ARG A 23 26.40 -38.92 29.29
N THR A 24 26.44 -37.59 29.26
CA THR A 24 25.33 -36.75 29.68
C THR A 24 24.66 -36.21 28.43
N PRO A 25 23.39 -36.57 28.16
CA PRO A 25 22.68 -35.99 27.04
C PRO A 25 22.34 -34.52 27.30
N PRO A 26 22.01 -33.76 26.23
CA PRO A 26 21.50 -32.40 26.38
C PRO A 26 20.15 -32.40 27.12
N PRO A 27 19.61 -31.24 27.52
CA PRO A 27 18.27 -31.15 28.06
C PRO A 27 17.21 -31.67 27.08
N ALA A 28 16.21 -32.38 27.61
CA ALA A 28 15.12 -32.93 26.82
C ALA A 28 14.31 -31.84 26.12
N PRO A 29 13.84 -32.07 24.88
CA PRO A 29 12.86 -31.19 24.26
C PRO A 29 11.56 -31.16 25.07
N THR A 30 10.86 -30.03 25.02
CA THR A 30 9.61 -29.78 25.73
C THR A 30 8.54 -29.26 24.78
N ASN A 31 7.28 -29.20 25.23
CA ASN A 31 6.16 -28.60 24.47
C ASN A 31 6.02 -29.15 23.03
N LEU A 32 6.22 -30.47 22.86
CA LEU A 32 5.99 -31.13 21.58
C LEU A 32 4.50 -31.08 21.21
N THR A 33 4.18 -30.57 20.02
CA THR A 33 2.82 -30.42 19.49
C THR A 33 2.74 -30.92 18.06
N ALA A 34 1.54 -31.33 17.63
CA ALA A 34 1.21 -31.70 16.26
C ALA A 34 -0.08 -30.98 15.86
N SER A 35 -0.05 -30.17 14.81
CA SER A 35 -1.19 -29.37 14.36
C SER A 35 -1.24 -29.22 12.84
N LEU A 36 -2.40 -28.87 12.28
CA LEU A 36 -2.51 -28.59 10.85
C LEU A 36 -1.89 -27.23 10.51
N ALA A 37 -1.14 -27.18 9.42
CA ALA A 37 -0.53 -25.99 8.83
C ALA A 37 -0.72 -26.00 7.31
N ASN A 38 -0.17 -24.98 6.63
CA ASN A 38 -0.35 -24.71 5.20
C ASN A 38 -0.13 -25.93 4.31
N THR A 39 0.97 -26.64 4.53
CA THR A 39 1.44 -27.70 3.64
C THR A 39 1.56 -29.05 4.35
N GLY A 40 0.81 -29.28 5.44
CA GLY A 40 0.81 -30.55 6.17
C GLY A 40 0.59 -30.43 7.68
N VAL A 41 1.08 -31.42 8.41
CA VAL A 41 1.12 -31.44 9.88
C VAL A 41 2.41 -30.76 10.35
N ARG A 42 2.29 -29.64 11.05
CA ARG A 42 3.40 -29.00 11.76
C ARG A 42 3.64 -29.73 13.07
N VAL A 43 4.84 -30.26 13.22
CA VAL A 43 5.32 -30.90 14.45
C VAL A 43 6.34 -29.97 15.07
N ALA A 44 6.01 -29.32 16.18
CA ALA A 44 6.82 -28.26 16.79
C ALA A 44 7.19 -28.61 18.23
N TRP A 45 8.38 -28.20 18.66
CA TRP A 45 8.89 -28.40 20.02
C TRP A 45 9.75 -27.22 20.47
N GLU A 46 9.94 -27.14 21.78
CA GLU A 46 10.89 -26.23 22.41
C GLU A 46 12.10 -27.00 22.93
N TYR A 47 13.21 -26.30 23.09
CA TYR A 47 14.45 -26.84 23.64
C TYR A 47 15.16 -25.76 24.48
N ALA A 48 15.99 -26.20 25.43
CA ALA A 48 16.71 -25.31 26.33
C ALA A 48 17.78 -24.52 25.58
N VAL A 49 17.77 -23.20 25.72
CA VAL A 49 18.78 -22.27 25.14
C VAL A 49 19.97 -22.00 26.07
N SER A 50 20.01 -22.69 27.21
CA SER A 50 21.11 -22.65 28.17
C SER A 50 21.47 -24.05 28.63
N GLY A 51 22.70 -24.24 29.11
CA GLY A 51 23.27 -25.57 29.32
C GLY A 51 23.80 -26.16 28.01
N GLU A 52 24.07 -27.47 28.02
CA GLU A 52 24.49 -28.19 26.82
C GLU A 52 23.44 -28.07 25.72
N GLN A 53 23.86 -27.71 24.52
CA GLN A 53 22.98 -27.55 23.37
C GLN A 53 22.95 -28.84 22.55
N ALA A 54 21.77 -29.19 22.04
CA ALA A 54 21.65 -30.27 21.09
C ALA A 54 22.50 -29.96 19.83
N ALA A 55 23.26 -30.95 19.35
CA ALA A 55 23.89 -30.91 18.04
C ALA A 55 22.88 -31.24 16.92
N ALA A 56 21.86 -32.02 17.23
CA ALA A 56 20.77 -32.37 16.32
C ALA A 56 19.52 -32.81 17.09
N PHE A 57 18.38 -32.84 16.40
CA PHE A 57 17.17 -33.52 16.84
C PHE A 57 16.87 -34.72 15.96
N ARG A 58 16.20 -35.72 16.53
CA ARG A 58 15.60 -36.84 15.78
C ARG A 58 14.10 -36.85 16.03
N LEU A 59 13.34 -37.09 14.97
CA LEU A 59 11.89 -37.16 15.03
C LEU A 59 11.40 -38.55 14.71
N TRP A 60 10.35 -38.97 15.44
CA TRP A 60 9.69 -40.25 15.26
C TRP A 60 8.21 -40.06 14.93
N ARG A 61 7.69 -41.00 14.14
CA ARG A 61 6.25 -41.17 13.90
C ARG A 61 5.88 -42.63 14.20
N ASN A 62 4.94 -42.82 15.12
CA ASN A 62 4.52 -44.13 15.63
C ASN A 62 5.69 -45.02 16.06
N GLY A 63 6.68 -44.44 16.74
CA GLY A 63 7.88 -45.15 17.22
C GLY A 63 8.95 -45.45 16.16
N THR A 64 8.70 -45.14 14.88
CA THR A 64 9.68 -45.28 13.80
C THR A 64 10.35 -43.95 13.48
N ILE A 65 11.62 -43.96 13.07
CA ILE A 65 12.35 -42.73 12.74
C ILE A 65 11.68 -42.09 11.51
N LEU A 66 11.16 -40.88 11.69
CA LEU A 66 10.63 -40.03 10.63
C LEU A 66 11.75 -39.19 10.01
N ARG A 67 12.55 -38.52 10.85
CA ARG A 67 13.74 -37.77 10.43
C ARG A 67 14.89 -38.06 11.37
N ASN A 68 16.00 -38.57 10.82
CA ASN A 68 17.13 -39.03 11.62
C ASN A 68 18.05 -37.90 12.11
N ASN A 69 18.11 -36.79 11.37
CA ASN A 69 18.99 -35.67 11.67
C ASN A 69 18.29 -34.36 11.27
N VAL A 70 17.79 -33.64 12.26
CA VAL A 70 17.20 -32.31 12.14
C VAL A 70 18.12 -31.32 12.82
N GLY A 71 18.41 -30.19 12.18
CA GLY A 71 19.44 -29.27 12.65
C GLY A 71 19.20 -28.76 14.08
N ALA A 72 20.30 -28.50 14.81
CA ALA A 72 20.32 -28.02 16.20
C ALA A 72 19.43 -26.80 16.50
N THR A 73 19.14 -25.97 15.49
CA THR A 73 18.35 -24.75 15.66
C THR A 73 16.88 -24.93 15.29
N ALA A 74 16.51 -26.06 14.68
CA ALA A 74 15.15 -26.32 14.23
C ALA A 74 14.17 -26.38 15.42
N ARG A 75 13.02 -25.74 15.25
CA ARG A 75 11.93 -25.71 16.23
C ARG A 75 10.73 -26.55 15.79
N ASP A 76 10.66 -26.88 14.51
CA ASP A 76 9.57 -27.63 13.94
C ASP A 76 9.95 -28.30 12.61
N ILE A 77 9.08 -29.21 12.16
CA ILE A 77 9.06 -29.74 10.81
C ILE A 77 7.63 -29.72 10.25
N ILE A 78 7.53 -29.85 8.94
CA ILE A 78 6.30 -30.24 8.27
C ILE A 78 6.38 -31.72 7.86
N ASP A 79 5.35 -32.49 8.22
CA ASP A 79 5.11 -33.86 7.75
C ASP A 79 3.78 -33.94 6.97
N ASN A 80 3.68 -34.88 6.04
CA ASN A 80 2.50 -35.08 5.20
C ASN A 80 2.02 -36.54 5.30
N PRO A 81 1.53 -36.98 6.46
CA PRO A 81 1.06 -38.34 6.62
C PRO A 81 -0.27 -38.57 5.88
N ALA A 82 -0.59 -39.84 5.60
CA ALA A 82 -1.90 -40.22 5.07
C ALA A 82 -3.01 -40.06 6.12
N LYS A 83 -4.27 -40.29 5.72
CA LYS A 83 -5.40 -40.35 6.66
C LYS A 83 -5.14 -41.43 7.73
N GLY A 84 -5.40 -41.10 9.00
CA GLY A 84 -5.21 -42.01 10.13
C GLY A 84 -4.78 -41.30 11.41
N ASP A 85 -4.43 -42.08 12.43
CA ASP A 85 -3.93 -41.59 13.71
C ASP A 85 -2.41 -41.63 13.75
N TRP A 86 -1.81 -40.50 14.12
CA TRP A 86 -0.36 -40.34 14.13
C TRP A 86 0.12 -39.82 15.48
N THR A 87 1.17 -40.46 16.00
CA THR A 87 1.88 -40.08 17.23
C THR A 87 3.30 -39.66 16.86
N TYR A 88 3.70 -38.46 17.27
CA TYR A 88 5.03 -37.90 17.05
C TYR A 88 5.83 -37.87 18.34
N GLY A 89 7.13 -38.17 18.23
CA GLY A 89 8.12 -37.98 19.28
C GLY A 89 9.31 -37.17 18.75
N VAL A 90 10.03 -36.51 19.64
CA VAL A 90 11.29 -35.81 19.33
C VAL A 90 12.34 -36.11 20.40
N SER A 91 13.61 -36.19 20.01
CA SER A 91 14.76 -36.24 20.92
C SER A 91 15.82 -35.22 20.54
N ALA A 92 16.62 -34.86 21.53
CA ALA A 92 17.84 -34.09 21.36
C ALA A 92 19.06 -35.02 21.44
N LEU A 93 20.04 -34.78 20.56
CA LEU A 93 21.32 -35.48 20.51
C LEU A 93 22.47 -34.48 20.62
N ASP A 94 23.52 -34.82 21.38
CA ASP A 94 24.77 -34.03 21.40
C ASP A 94 25.78 -34.50 20.32
N LEU A 95 26.99 -33.92 20.33
CA LEU A 95 28.09 -34.29 19.43
C LEU A 95 28.72 -35.65 19.76
N SER A 96 28.57 -36.12 21.00
CA SER A 96 29.05 -37.40 21.52
C SER A 96 28.10 -38.55 21.20
N GLY A 97 26.89 -38.24 20.74
CA GLY A 97 25.82 -39.19 20.42
C GLY A 97 24.91 -39.54 21.60
N ASN A 98 25.01 -38.87 22.75
CA ASN A 98 24.04 -39.09 23.83
C ASN A 98 22.69 -38.48 23.42
N GLU A 99 21.60 -39.19 23.72
CA GLU A 99 20.25 -38.86 23.25
C GLU A 99 19.26 -38.85 24.40
N VAL A 100 18.33 -37.90 24.38
CA VAL A 100 17.21 -37.84 25.32
C VAL A 100 15.90 -37.53 24.60
N PHE A 101 14.87 -38.28 24.93
CA PHE A 101 13.52 -38.08 24.39
C PHE A 101 12.79 -36.96 25.12
N ALA A 102 11.89 -36.29 24.40
CA ALA A 102 10.87 -35.46 25.02
C ALA A 102 10.01 -36.30 25.98
N VAL A 103 9.54 -35.66 27.05
CA VAL A 103 8.77 -36.34 28.12
C VAL A 103 7.41 -36.83 27.62
N SER A 104 6.84 -36.19 26.59
CA SER A 104 5.54 -36.53 26.04
C SER A 104 5.55 -36.56 24.51
N ASN A 105 4.77 -37.47 23.95
CA ASN A 105 4.46 -37.51 22.52
C ASN A 105 3.30 -36.57 22.18
N ALA A 106 3.25 -36.10 20.93
CA ALA A 106 2.10 -35.38 20.39
C ALA A 106 1.27 -36.28 19.48
N THR A 107 -0.05 -36.18 19.51
CA THR A 107 -0.95 -36.98 18.67
C THR A 107 -1.82 -36.12 17.77
N ILE A 108 -2.18 -36.63 16.60
CA ILE A 108 -3.14 -36.00 15.69
C ILE A 108 -3.95 -37.07 14.95
N ASN A 109 -5.28 -36.88 14.91
CA ASN A 109 -6.21 -37.75 14.18
C ASN A 109 -6.61 -37.08 12.85
N LEU A 110 -6.29 -37.75 11.75
CA LEU A 110 -6.61 -37.33 10.38
C LEU A 110 -7.58 -38.30 9.68
N ALA A 111 -8.31 -39.11 10.44
CA ALA A 111 -9.28 -40.06 9.91
C ALA A 111 -10.49 -39.33 9.30
N LEU A 112 -10.95 -38.26 9.95
CA LEU A 112 -11.96 -37.33 9.45
C LEU A 112 -11.29 -36.03 9.00
N PRO A 113 -11.57 -35.51 7.78
CA PRO A 113 -10.96 -34.28 7.33
C PRO A 113 -11.41 -33.10 8.19
N ALA A 114 -10.51 -32.16 8.47
CA ALA A 114 -10.85 -30.92 9.17
C ALA A 114 -11.87 -30.08 8.37
N PRO A 115 -12.61 -29.15 9.02
CA PRO A 115 -13.49 -28.21 8.33
C PRO A 115 -12.79 -27.58 7.11
N GLN A 116 -13.51 -27.27 6.04
CA GLN A 116 -12.88 -26.72 4.85
C GLN A 116 -12.19 -25.38 5.14
N ARG A 117 -12.88 -24.48 5.84
CA ARG A 117 -12.38 -23.16 6.20
C ARG A 117 -12.96 -22.71 7.53
N VAL A 118 -12.19 -21.98 8.31
CA VAL A 118 -12.65 -21.38 9.58
C VAL A 118 -12.11 -19.97 9.70
N ASP A 119 -12.89 -19.08 10.28
CA ASP A 119 -12.47 -17.69 10.48
C ASP A 119 -12.92 -17.20 11.83
N VAL A 120 -12.15 -16.30 12.41
CA VAL A 120 -12.60 -15.44 13.51
C VAL A 120 -12.53 -14.00 13.07
N THR A 121 -13.63 -13.26 13.25
CA THR A 121 -13.62 -11.80 13.17
C THR A 121 -13.90 -11.23 14.55
N VAL A 122 -12.95 -10.44 15.07
CA VAL A 122 -13.14 -9.61 16.26
C VAL A 122 -13.59 -8.24 15.79
N GLY A 123 -14.90 -8.06 15.74
CA GLY A 123 -15.53 -6.84 15.22
C GLY A 123 -15.59 -5.70 16.23
N VAL A 124 -16.37 -4.66 15.89
CA VAL A 124 -16.52 -3.43 16.69
C VAL A 124 -17.06 -3.66 18.11
N SER A 125 -17.84 -4.72 18.31
CA SER A 125 -18.33 -5.13 19.64
C SER A 125 -17.25 -5.69 20.56
N GLY A 126 -16.08 -6.06 20.00
CA GLY A 126 -15.00 -6.76 20.70
C GLY A 126 -15.25 -8.25 20.91
N ALA A 127 -16.45 -8.77 20.62
CA ALA A 127 -16.77 -10.18 20.73
C ALA A 127 -16.29 -10.95 19.48
N PRO A 128 -15.50 -12.02 19.62
CA PRO A 128 -15.13 -12.89 18.50
C PRO A 128 -16.36 -13.55 17.88
N VAL A 129 -16.48 -13.43 16.55
CA VAL A 129 -17.44 -14.18 15.74
C VAL A 129 -16.67 -15.23 14.96
N LEU A 130 -16.91 -16.49 15.30
CA LEU A 130 -16.37 -17.64 14.59
C LEU A 130 -17.31 -18.01 13.44
N THR A 131 -16.77 -18.27 12.26
CA THR A 131 -17.50 -18.82 11.12
C THR A 131 -16.76 -20.01 10.53
N TRP A 132 -17.49 -20.94 9.92
CA TRP A 132 -16.88 -22.13 9.34
C TRP A 132 -17.60 -22.62 8.10
N GLN A 133 -16.84 -23.32 7.27
CA GLN A 133 -17.32 -24.11 6.14
C GLN A 133 -17.01 -25.57 6.44
N THR A 134 -18.04 -26.39 6.56
CA THR A 134 -17.91 -27.83 6.80
C THR A 134 -17.61 -28.58 5.50
N ARG A 135 -17.39 -29.89 5.62
CA ARG A 135 -17.34 -30.82 4.49
C ARG A 135 -18.56 -31.74 4.50
N ALA A 136 -18.78 -32.47 3.42
CA ALA A 136 -19.94 -33.36 3.27
C ALA A 136 -19.99 -34.47 4.33
N GLU A 137 -18.84 -34.86 4.86
CA GLU A 137 -18.69 -35.86 5.92
C GLU A 137 -19.11 -35.33 7.30
N HIS A 138 -19.31 -34.01 7.45
CA HIS A 138 -19.65 -33.40 8.73
C HIS A 138 -21.16 -33.20 8.87
N VAL A 139 -21.72 -33.63 10.00
CA VAL A 139 -23.09 -33.26 10.43
C VAL A 139 -23.11 -31.93 11.19
N GLY A 140 -21.95 -31.38 11.56
CA GLY A 140 -21.79 -30.09 12.23
C GLY A 140 -20.37 -29.88 12.73
N VAL A 141 -20.15 -28.88 13.59
CA VAL A 141 -18.86 -28.64 14.26
C VAL A 141 -18.96 -28.58 15.77
N ASN A 142 -17.86 -28.93 16.45
CA ASN A 142 -17.63 -28.58 17.85
C ASN A 142 -16.61 -27.45 17.95
N LEU A 143 -16.90 -26.52 18.85
CA LEU A 143 -16.06 -25.36 19.14
C LEU A 143 -15.45 -25.52 20.52
N TYR A 144 -14.17 -25.19 20.63
CA TYR A 144 -13.45 -25.17 21.88
C TYR A 144 -12.81 -23.81 22.09
N ARG A 145 -12.76 -23.37 23.35
CA ARG A 145 -11.99 -22.20 23.80
C ARG A 145 -11.04 -22.67 24.88
N ASN A 146 -9.73 -22.53 24.66
CA ASN A 146 -8.69 -22.95 25.59
C ASN A 146 -8.90 -24.41 26.06
N GLY A 147 -9.25 -25.30 25.13
CA GLY A 147 -9.54 -26.71 25.40
C GLY A 147 -10.91 -27.02 25.99
N VAL A 148 -11.72 -26.03 26.37
CA VAL A 148 -13.08 -26.24 26.90
C VAL A 148 -14.10 -26.16 25.77
N ARG A 149 -14.93 -27.20 25.63
CA ARG A 149 -16.00 -27.25 24.62
C ARG A 149 -17.10 -26.22 24.92
N LEU A 150 -17.51 -25.47 23.89
CA LEU A 150 -18.47 -24.36 24.01
C LEU A 150 -19.92 -24.75 23.70
N ASN A 151 -20.13 -25.84 22.96
CA ASN A 151 -21.44 -26.26 22.48
C ASN A 151 -21.81 -27.66 23.01
N ALA A 152 -23.08 -27.84 23.39
CA ALA A 152 -23.58 -29.12 23.91
C ALA A 152 -23.80 -30.17 22.82
N ALA A 153 -24.23 -29.74 21.63
CA ALA A 153 -24.43 -30.57 20.45
C ALA A 153 -23.72 -29.93 19.24
N PRO A 154 -23.27 -30.72 18.24
CA PRO A 154 -22.61 -30.19 17.05
C PRO A 154 -23.43 -29.08 16.38
N LEU A 155 -22.77 -27.97 16.06
CA LEU A 155 -23.41 -26.80 15.46
C LEU A 155 -23.58 -27.04 13.96
N THR A 156 -24.82 -26.99 13.49
CA THR A 156 -25.21 -27.10 12.07
C THR A 156 -25.25 -25.74 11.36
N GLY A 157 -25.35 -24.64 12.13
CA GLY A 157 -25.24 -23.28 11.61
C GLY A 157 -23.82 -22.96 11.13
N GLY A 158 -23.64 -21.76 10.56
CA GLY A 158 -22.35 -21.31 10.02
C GLY A 158 -21.61 -20.26 10.87
N SER A 159 -22.12 -19.93 12.06
CA SER A 159 -21.51 -18.91 12.92
C SER A 159 -21.76 -19.14 14.42
N TYR A 160 -20.85 -18.63 15.25
CA TYR A 160 -20.96 -18.57 16.71
C TYR A 160 -20.30 -17.31 17.24
N THR A 161 -20.99 -16.55 18.08
CA THR A 161 -20.43 -15.36 18.74
C THR A 161 -20.05 -15.70 20.18
N ASP A 162 -18.76 -15.55 20.51
CA ASP A 162 -18.29 -15.69 21.88
C ASP A 162 -18.37 -14.34 22.61
N SER A 163 -19.41 -14.16 23.41
CA SER A 163 -19.61 -12.95 24.25
C SER A 163 -18.81 -12.97 25.57
N GLN A 164 -18.05 -14.04 25.84
CA GLN A 164 -17.33 -14.25 27.10
C GLN A 164 -15.81 -14.07 26.96
N LEU A 165 -15.33 -13.55 25.83
CA LEU A 165 -13.90 -13.23 25.68
C LEU A 165 -13.50 -12.18 26.73
N SER A 166 -12.57 -12.55 27.61
CA SER A 166 -12.06 -11.70 28.69
C SER A 166 -10.62 -12.08 29.02
N GLY A 167 -9.93 -11.25 29.80
CA GLY A 167 -8.54 -11.49 30.20
C GLY A 167 -7.51 -10.74 29.35
N THR A 168 -6.25 -11.14 29.48
CA THR A 168 -5.10 -10.48 28.84
C THR A 168 -4.09 -11.47 28.24
N THR A 169 -4.47 -12.73 28.13
CA THR A 169 -3.67 -13.80 27.53
C THR A 169 -4.28 -14.19 26.19
N ARG A 170 -3.50 -14.82 25.32
CA ARG A 170 -4.00 -15.36 24.05
C ARG A 170 -5.18 -16.31 24.32
N THR A 171 -6.25 -16.17 23.55
CA THR A 171 -7.37 -17.12 23.54
C THR A 171 -7.24 -18.03 22.32
N LEU A 172 -7.13 -19.33 22.56
CA LEU A 172 -7.06 -20.32 21.49
C LEU A 172 -8.45 -20.89 21.23
N TYR A 173 -8.98 -20.64 20.03
CA TYR A 173 -10.15 -21.36 19.55
C TYR A 173 -9.74 -22.58 18.73
N GLU A 174 -10.51 -23.65 18.87
CA GLU A 174 -10.41 -24.83 18.02
C GLU A 174 -11.76 -25.14 17.40
N VAL A 175 -11.75 -25.47 16.11
CA VAL A 175 -12.95 -25.90 15.38
C VAL A 175 -12.69 -27.30 14.83
N ARG A 176 -13.57 -28.24 15.17
CA ARG A 176 -13.52 -29.63 14.74
C ARG A 176 -14.82 -30.01 14.05
N GLY A 177 -14.73 -30.59 12.85
CA GLY A 177 -15.88 -31.19 12.18
C GLY A 177 -16.31 -32.45 12.91
N VAL A 178 -17.60 -32.74 12.93
CA VAL A 178 -18.18 -33.91 13.59
C VAL A 178 -18.95 -34.73 12.56
N ASP A 179 -18.71 -36.03 12.47
CA ASP A 179 -19.47 -36.92 11.57
C ASP A 179 -20.73 -37.50 12.24
N ALA A 180 -21.47 -38.35 11.50
CA ALA A 180 -22.72 -38.95 11.97
C ALA A 180 -22.52 -39.92 13.15
N GLU A 181 -21.31 -40.47 13.31
CA GLU A 181 -20.93 -41.33 14.44
C GLU A 181 -20.44 -40.54 15.66
N GLY A 182 -20.38 -39.20 15.56
CA GLY A 182 -19.93 -38.32 16.63
C GLY A 182 -18.42 -38.20 16.77
N ARG A 183 -17.65 -38.67 15.78
CA ARG A 183 -16.18 -38.54 15.77
C ARG A 183 -15.78 -37.14 15.35
N GLU A 184 -14.75 -36.61 15.99
CA GLU A 184 -14.19 -35.29 15.67
C GLU A 184 -13.02 -35.40 14.68
N SER A 185 -12.91 -34.42 13.79
CA SER A 185 -11.72 -34.22 12.95
C SER A 185 -10.57 -33.63 13.76
N ALA A 186 -9.37 -33.56 13.13
CA ALA A 186 -8.33 -32.65 13.58
C ALA A 186 -8.85 -31.20 13.72
N SER A 187 -8.30 -30.47 14.68
CA SER A 187 -8.61 -29.07 14.93
C SER A 187 -8.03 -28.17 13.84
N ARG A 188 -8.81 -27.17 13.44
CA ARG A 188 -8.24 -25.90 12.97
C ARG A 188 -8.09 -24.94 14.14
N LEU A 189 -6.91 -24.36 14.28
CA LEU A 189 -6.52 -23.53 15.41
C LEU A 189 -6.61 -22.05 15.03
N LEU A 190 -7.27 -21.27 15.88
CA LEU A 190 -7.49 -19.83 15.69
C LEU A 190 -7.01 -19.09 16.95
N PRO A 191 -5.72 -18.74 17.03
CA PRO A 191 -5.19 -17.98 18.15
C PRO A 191 -5.65 -16.52 18.04
N VAL A 192 -6.60 -16.14 18.90
CA VAL A 192 -7.12 -14.77 18.99
C VAL A 192 -6.40 -14.04 20.11
N LEU A 193 -5.74 -12.95 19.75
CA LEU A 193 -5.09 -12.02 20.66
C LEU A 193 -6.02 -10.85 21.00
N HIS A 194 -5.77 -10.19 22.13
CA HIS A 194 -6.45 -8.97 22.52
C HIS A 194 -5.70 -7.78 21.92
N ALA A 195 -6.38 -6.96 21.14
CA ALA A 195 -5.76 -5.82 20.47
C ALA A 195 -6.61 -4.55 20.58
N ALA A 196 -5.93 -3.41 20.61
CA ALA A 196 -6.54 -2.10 20.47
C ALA A 196 -5.97 -1.39 19.25
N PHE A 197 -6.80 -0.54 18.63
CA PHE A 197 -6.47 0.11 17.37
C PHE A 197 -6.61 1.62 17.51
N GLY A 198 -5.60 2.32 17.00
CA GLY A 198 -5.60 3.77 16.79
C GLY A 198 -5.35 4.09 15.32
N LEU A 199 -5.76 5.29 14.92
CA LEU A 199 -5.50 5.83 13.59
C LEU A 199 -5.08 7.28 13.73
N THR A 200 -3.93 7.65 13.18
CA THR A 200 -3.56 9.06 13.00
C THR A 200 -3.42 9.31 11.51
N VAL A 201 -4.09 10.35 11.00
CA VAL A 201 -3.98 10.74 9.59
C VAL A 201 -2.98 11.87 9.49
N ASN A 202 -2.00 11.76 8.61
CA ASN A 202 -0.97 12.77 8.42
C ASN A 202 -0.25 13.16 9.73
N PRO A 203 0.35 12.20 10.47
CA PRO A 203 0.97 12.47 11.78
C PRO A 203 2.03 13.58 11.74
N ALA A 204 2.81 13.69 10.66
CA ALA A 204 3.86 14.72 10.53
C ALA A 204 3.35 16.16 10.30
N ALA A 205 2.03 16.36 10.11
CA ALA A 205 1.39 17.64 9.76
C ALA A 205 0.25 17.97 10.73
N GLY A 206 0.37 17.52 11.98
CA GLY A 206 -0.57 17.85 13.04
C GLY A 206 -1.85 17.01 13.07
N GLY A 207 -1.94 15.92 12.30
CA GLY A 207 -3.00 14.93 12.46
C GLY A 207 -4.27 15.16 11.64
N ALA A 208 -4.27 16.12 10.70
CA ALA A 208 -5.43 16.47 9.88
C ALA A 208 -5.34 15.87 8.47
N ALA A 209 -6.44 15.27 8.00
CA ALA A 209 -6.60 14.87 6.61
C ALA A 209 -6.62 16.10 5.69
N LEU A 210 -6.09 15.97 4.48
CA LEU A 210 -6.14 17.02 3.45
C LEU A 210 -7.15 16.66 2.36
N THR A 211 -7.42 17.62 1.48
CA THR A 211 -8.02 17.35 0.17
C THR A 211 -6.96 17.39 -0.93
N ARG A 212 -7.22 16.71 -2.06
CA ARG A 212 -6.46 16.83 -3.32
C ARG A 212 -5.02 16.27 -3.39
N TYR A 213 -4.47 15.73 -2.30
CA TYR A 213 -3.16 15.05 -2.29
C TYR A 213 -3.31 13.57 -1.91
N PHE A 214 -2.36 13.02 -1.16
CA PHE A 214 -2.43 11.71 -0.56
C PHE A 214 -2.27 11.84 0.96
N ASP A 215 -3.16 11.19 1.70
CA ASP A 215 -3.13 11.10 3.15
C ASP A 215 -2.34 9.85 3.57
N VAL A 216 -1.52 9.98 4.61
CA VAL A 216 -0.89 8.85 5.29
C VAL A 216 -1.76 8.46 6.48
N ALA A 217 -2.47 7.34 6.37
CA ALA A 217 -3.18 6.73 7.49
C ALA A 217 -2.19 5.86 8.28
N GLU A 218 -1.71 6.35 9.43
CA GLU A 218 -0.88 5.55 10.33
C GLU A 218 -1.79 4.77 11.30
N ILE A 219 -1.88 3.45 11.11
CA ILE A 219 -2.58 2.55 12.02
C ILE A 219 -1.64 2.16 13.16
N ALA A 220 -2.06 2.42 14.39
CA ALA A 220 -1.40 1.90 15.59
C ALA A 220 -2.13 0.64 16.07
N VAL A 221 -1.42 -0.49 16.10
CA VAL A 221 -1.92 -1.79 16.55
C VAL A 221 -1.26 -2.13 17.87
N SER A 222 -1.99 -1.92 18.98
CA SER A 222 -1.51 -2.24 20.32
C SER A 222 -1.91 -3.65 20.69
N ASN A 223 -0.93 -4.53 20.84
CA ASN A 223 -1.13 -5.88 21.36
C ASN A 223 -1.31 -5.81 22.89
N LEU A 224 -2.52 -6.07 23.34
CA LEU A 224 -2.87 -6.09 24.76
C LEU A 224 -2.64 -7.47 25.39
N THR A 225 -2.29 -8.48 24.60
CA THR A 225 -1.93 -9.81 25.06
C THR A 225 -0.55 -9.82 25.74
N THR A 226 -0.42 -10.63 26.80
CA THR A 226 0.77 -10.72 27.66
C THR A 226 1.76 -11.82 27.28
N ASP A 227 1.28 -12.86 26.61
CA ASP A 227 1.97 -14.15 26.43
C ASP A 227 2.17 -14.54 24.97
N ALA A 228 1.76 -13.70 24.01
CA ALA A 228 1.93 -13.95 22.59
C ALA A 228 2.10 -12.65 21.79
N ALA A 229 2.96 -12.69 20.77
CA ALA A 229 3.12 -11.61 19.82
C ALA A 229 2.01 -11.64 18.76
N LEU A 230 1.56 -10.48 18.31
CA LEU A 230 0.61 -10.33 17.22
C LEU A 230 1.37 -10.08 15.92
N GLU A 231 1.54 -11.14 15.13
CA GLU A 231 2.10 -11.09 13.79
C GLU A 231 1.01 -10.71 12.80
N LEU A 232 1.24 -9.65 12.03
CA LEU A 232 0.28 -9.13 11.05
C LEU A 232 0.73 -9.55 9.66
N ALA A 233 -0.22 -10.04 8.85
CA ALA A 233 -0.01 -10.37 7.43
C ALA A 233 -0.50 -9.27 6.49
N GLY A 234 -1.46 -8.44 6.94
CA GLY A 234 -2.00 -7.37 6.12
C GLY A 234 -2.97 -6.45 6.85
N VAL A 235 -3.14 -5.26 6.29
CA VAL A 235 -4.12 -4.26 6.73
C VAL A 235 -4.87 -3.73 5.52
N THR A 236 -6.20 -3.74 5.60
CA THR A 236 -7.07 -3.00 4.70
C THR A 236 -7.60 -1.76 5.44
N VAL A 237 -7.44 -0.59 4.82
CA VAL A 237 -8.06 0.65 5.26
C VAL A 237 -9.09 1.06 4.22
N THR A 238 -10.34 1.22 4.64
CA THR A 238 -11.40 1.79 3.83
C THR A 238 -11.84 3.11 4.45
N ARG A 239 -11.81 4.19 3.68
CA ARG A 239 -12.33 5.50 4.04
C ARG A 239 -13.63 5.77 3.28
N ALA A 240 -14.62 6.34 3.97
CA ALA A 240 -15.85 6.84 3.38
C ALA A 240 -16.14 8.28 3.85
N SER A 241 -16.47 9.16 2.91
CA SER A 241 -16.85 10.55 3.18
C SER A 241 -18.36 10.65 3.40
N ALA A 242 -18.78 11.10 4.58
CA ALA A 242 -20.19 11.15 4.99
C ALA A 242 -21.06 11.91 3.97
N GLY A 243 -22.17 11.29 3.55
CA GLY A 243 -23.19 11.91 2.69
C GLY A 243 -22.81 12.11 1.21
N THR A 244 -21.63 11.66 0.77
CA THR A 244 -21.13 11.94 -0.60
C THR A 244 -21.05 10.69 -1.50
N GLY A 245 -21.08 9.49 -0.92
CA GLY A 245 -20.81 8.23 -1.62
C GLY A 245 -19.33 8.01 -1.99
N GLU A 246 -18.46 8.98 -1.71
CA GLU A 246 -17.03 8.87 -1.96
C GLU A 246 -16.38 7.85 -1.02
N THR A 247 -15.64 6.91 -1.59
CA THR A 247 -14.88 5.89 -0.85
C THR A 247 -13.50 5.69 -1.44
N ALA A 248 -12.54 5.33 -0.58
CA ALA A 248 -11.21 4.88 -0.98
C ALA A 248 -10.84 3.68 -0.12
N ALA A 249 -10.26 2.64 -0.73
CA ALA A 249 -9.80 1.46 -0.02
C ALA A 249 -8.41 1.08 -0.48
N ARG A 250 -7.55 0.68 0.46
CA ARG A 250 -6.23 0.13 0.16
C ARG A 250 -5.90 -1.02 1.09
N THR A 251 -5.36 -2.08 0.53
CA THR A 251 -4.83 -3.22 1.26
C THR A 251 -3.31 -3.24 1.12
N VAL A 252 -2.62 -3.37 2.24
CA VAL A 252 -1.15 -3.46 2.29
C VAL A 252 -0.80 -4.76 3.00
N SER A 253 -0.01 -5.60 2.35
CA SER A 253 0.64 -6.73 3.00
C SER A 253 1.75 -6.23 3.90
N VAL A 254 1.82 -6.76 5.13
CA VAL A 254 2.84 -6.37 6.10
C VAL A 254 3.46 -7.62 6.70
N GLU A 255 4.72 -7.50 7.10
CA GLU A 255 5.42 -8.51 7.91
C GLU A 255 5.87 -7.84 9.21
N THR A 256 4.88 -7.33 9.95
CA THR A 256 5.11 -6.54 11.16
C THR A 256 4.57 -7.28 12.37
N THR A 257 5.32 -7.24 13.47
CA THR A 257 4.94 -7.89 14.73
C THR A 257 4.76 -6.86 15.84
N ALA A 258 3.61 -6.89 16.50
CA ALA A 258 3.43 -6.25 17.80
C ALA A 258 3.77 -7.24 18.90
N ALA A 259 4.93 -7.06 19.54
CA ALA A 259 5.36 -7.85 20.70
C ALA A 259 4.27 -7.86 21.81
N PRO A 260 4.28 -8.83 22.74
CA PRO A 260 3.38 -8.79 23.89
C PRO A 260 3.45 -7.43 24.60
N ARG A 261 2.29 -6.79 24.86
CA ARG A 261 2.19 -5.41 25.40
C ARG A 261 2.84 -4.31 24.55
N GLY A 262 3.23 -4.62 23.32
CA GLY A 262 3.83 -3.69 22.37
C GLY A 262 2.84 -3.09 21.39
N THR A 263 3.32 -2.14 20.59
CA THR A 263 2.55 -1.50 19.52
C THR A 263 3.30 -1.57 18.21
N ALA A 264 2.63 -2.02 17.15
CA ALA A 264 3.08 -1.90 15.78
C ALA A 264 2.45 -0.65 15.13
N ARG A 265 3.18 0.01 14.23
CA ARG A 265 2.68 1.13 13.42
C ARG A 265 2.78 0.77 11.95
N ILE A 266 1.69 0.99 11.22
CA ILE A 266 1.58 0.63 9.80
C ILE A 266 1.09 1.86 9.05
N PRO A 267 1.91 2.50 8.21
CA PRO A 267 1.45 3.57 7.34
C PRO A 267 0.74 2.99 6.11
N VAL A 268 -0.40 3.57 5.75
CA VAL A 268 -1.14 3.26 4.53
C VAL A 268 -1.45 4.57 3.81
N VAL A 269 -0.89 4.76 2.62
CA VAL A 269 -1.18 5.95 1.80
C VAL A 269 -2.52 5.76 1.09
N LEU A 270 -3.39 6.76 1.15
CA LEU A 270 -4.69 6.82 0.47
C LEU A 270 -4.79 8.12 -0.33
N PRO A 271 -5.48 8.15 -1.48
CA PRO A 271 -5.81 9.42 -2.11
C PRO A 271 -6.67 10.24 -1.17
N CYS A 272 -6.35 11.51 -0.94
CA CYS A 272 -7.13 12.41 -0.09
C CYS A 272 -8.60 12.45 -0.52
N ALA A 273 -9.49 12.76 0.41
CA ALA A 273 -10.89 12.97 0.06
C ALA A 273 -11.06 14.22 -0.84
N ALA A 274 -11.97 14.15 -1.80
CA ALA A 274 -12.36 15.28 -2.63
C ALA A 274 -13.36 16.20 -1.91
N SER A 275 -14.14 15.64 -0.98
CA SER A 275 -15.21 16.33 -0.27
C SER A 275 -14.79 16.75 1.15
N ILE A 276 -15.25 17.92 1.59
CA ILE A 276 -15.05 18.41 2.97
C ILE A 276 -16.19 17.90 3.83
N SER A 277 -16.24 16.59 4.05
CA SER A 277 -17.19 15.96 4.96
C SER A 277 -16.48 15.03 5.93
N GLU A 278 -17.14 14.71 7.05
CA GLU A 278 -16.63 13.79 8.06
C GLU A 278 -16.22 12.45 7.43
N GLN A 279 -15.13 11.87 7.92
CA GLN A 279 -14.51 10.69 7.34
C GLN A 279 -14.67 9.49 8.29
N THR A 280 -15.26 8.41 7.79
CA THR A 280 -15.30 7.13 8.49
C THR A 280 -14.24 6.21 7.93
N TYR A 281 -13.36 5.72 8.80
CA TYR A 281 -12.32 4.74 8.48
C TYR A 281 -12.70 3.38 9.06
N THR A 282 -12.82 2.38 8.20
CA THR A 282 -12.93 0.97 8.58
C THR A 282 -11.57 0.32 8.40
N LEU A 283 -10.99 -0.13 9.51
CA LEU A 283 -9.73 -0.86 9.54
C LEU A 283 -10.05 -2.35 9.62
N ARG A 284 -9.42 -3.16 8.76
CA ARG A 284 -9.51 -4.62 8.79
C ARG A 284 -8.10 -5.19 8.76
N LEU A 285 -7.66 -5.79 9.86
CA LEU A 285 -6.32 -6.36 10.00
C LEU A 285 -6.39 -7.87 9.94
N THR A 286 -5.44 -8.48 9.23
CA THR A 286 -5.29 -9.93 9.13
C THR A 286 -4.06 -10.37 9.90
N GLN A 287 -4.27 -11.22 10.90
CA GLN A 287 -3.19 -11.87 11.63
C GLN A 287 -2.54 -12.95 10.74
N ALA A 288 -1.22 -13.06 10.81
CA ALA A 288 -0.48 -14.13 10.17
C ALA A 288 -0.77 -15.46 10.89
N LEU A 289 -1.10 -16.50 10.11
CA LEU A 289 -1.33 -17.86 10.60
C LEU A 289 -0.61 -18.86 9.69
N ASP A 290 -0.19 -19.97 10.27
CA ASP A 290 0.43 -21.06 9.52
C ASP A 290 -0.57 -21.84 8.67
N ASP A 291 -1.87 -21.84 9.00
CA ASP A 291 -2.92 -22.53 8.25
C ASP A 291 -3.72 -21.53 7.39
N PRO A 292 -3.60 -21.55 6.05
CA PRO A 292 -4.31 -20.62 5.15
C PRO A 292 -5.81 -20.90 5.06
N SER A 293 -6.26 -22.06 5.57
CA SER A 293 -7.68 -22.37 5.69
C SER A 293 -8.27 -21.82 6.99
N ALA A 294 -7.48 -21.10 7.78
CA ALA A 294 -7.88 -20.37 8.96
C ALA A 294 -7.60 -18.88 8.77
N SER A 295 -8.42 -17.99 9.34
CA SER A 295 -8.05 -16.58 9.46
C SER A 295 -8.51 -15.97 10.78
N VAL A 296 -7.69 -15.07 11.33
CA VAL A 296 -8.08 -14.22 12.46
C VAL A 296 -8.01 -12.77 11.98
N ILE A 297 -9.15 -12.10 12.03
CA ILE A 297 -9.36 -10.75 11.52
C ILE A 297 -9.80 -9.85 12.67
N TYR A 298 -9.27 -8.63 12.68
CA TYR A 298 -9.68 -7.59 13.62
C TYR A 298 -10.26 -6.42 12.85
N GLU A 299 -11.43 -5.95 13.28
CA GLU A 299 -12.10 -4.82 12.66
C GLU A 299 -12.31 -3.67 13.64
N ARG A 300 -12.10 -2.45 13.16
CA ARG A 300 -12.31 -1.22 13.92
C ARG A 300 -12.94 -0.18 13.01
N VAL A 301 -13.93 0.54 13.51
CA VAL A 301 -14.43 1.75 12.85
C VAL A 301 -13.98 2.97 13.64
N ILE A 302 -13.45 3.95 12.93
CA ILE A 302 -12.90 5.18 13.51
C ILE A 302 -13.40 6.36 12.68
N VAL A 303 -14.06 7.31 13.34
CA VAL A 303 -14.51 8.56 12.71
C VAL A 303 -13.47 9.66 12.91
N ARG A 304 -13.24 10.47 11.88
CA ARG A 304 -12.35 11.63 11.89
C ARG A 304 -13.08 12.86 11.34
N PRO A 305 -12.73 14.07 11.81
CA PRO A 305 -13.29 15.31 11.26
C PRO A 305 -13.10 15.44 9.75
N ALA A 306 -13.83 16.37 9.16
CA ALA A 306 -13.68 16.69 7.74
C ALA A 306 -12.23 17.09 7.39
N PRO A 307 -11.76 16.74 6.18
CA PRO A 307 -10.43 17.11 5.72
C PRO A 307 -10.32 18.63 5.54
N VAL A 308 -9.11 19.15 5.67
CA VAL A 308 -8.82 20.57 5.50
C VAL A 308 -8.37 20.84 4.06
N PRO A 309 -8.92 21.87 3.38
CA PRO A 309 -8.39 22.31 2.10
C PRO A 309 -6.94 22.79 2.22
N PRO A 310 -6.03 22.36 1.34
CA PRO A 310 -4.66 22.83 1.36
C PRO A 310 -4.59 24.33 1.05
N THR A 311 -3.77 25.07 1.79
CA THR A 311 -3.50 26.49 1.51
C THR A 311 -2.55 26.61 0.31
N LEU A 312 -3.03 27.22 -0.78
CA LEU A 312 -2.29 27.47 -2.03
C LEU A 312 -1.64 26.22 -2.65
N THR A 313 -2.30 25.62 -3.64
CA THR A 313 -1.78 24.45 -4.36
C THR A 313 -0.94 24.81 -5.59
N ILE A 314 -1.31 25.86 -6.32
CA ILE A 314 -0.54 26.39 -7.44
C ILE A 314 -0.50 27.92 -7.33
N GLU A 315 0.72 28.48 -7.32
CA GLU A 315 0.96 29.92 -7.39
C GLU A 315 1.28 30.32 -8.84
N LEU A 316 0.70 31.42 -9.30
CA LEU A 316 0.88 31.94 -10.65
C LEU A 316 1.62 33.26 -10.63
N SER A 317 2.60 33.40 -11.51
CA SER A 317 3.33 34.63 -11.72
C SER A 317 3.55 34.87 -13.21
N THR A 318 3.64 36.14 -13.60
CA THR A 318 4.00 36.56 -14.95
C THR A 318 4.83 37.84 -14.85
N THR A 319 5.75 38.04 -15.79
CA THR A 319 6.53 39.28 -15.92
C THR A 319 5.85 40.32 -16.81
N ASN A 320 4.85 39.90 -17.60
CA ASN A 320 4.18 40.75 -18.57
C ASN A 320 2.78 41.12 -18.10
N GLN A 321 2.35 42.34 -18.42
CA GLN A 321 0.96 42.73 -18.18
C GLN A 321 0.05 41.92 -19.11
N PRO A 322 -1.03 41.29 -18.60
CA PRO A 322 -1.98 40.58 -19.44
C PRO A 322 -2.76 41.57 -20.33
N LEU A 323 -2.59 41.46 -21.64
CA LEU A 323 -3.29 42.26 -22.65
C LEU A 323 -4.29 41.41 -23.44
N ALA A 324 -5.50 41.90 -23.62
CA ALA A 324 -6.52 41.26 -24.45
C ALA A 324 -6.15 41.41 -25.94
N GLY A 325 -6.12 40.29 -26.66
CA GLY A 325 -5.66 40.17 -28.04
C GLY A 325 -4.19 39.78 -28.20
N ALA A 326 -3.47 39.54 -27.09
CA ALA A 326 -2.06 39.14 -27.12
C ALA A 326 -1.81 37.83 -26.35
N GLY A 327 -0.70 37.18 -26.68
CA GLY A 327 -0.15 36.08 -25.90
C GLY A 327 0.44 36.54 -24.58
N CYS A 328 0.35 35.69 -23.56
CA CYS A 328 0.94 35.92 -22.26
C CYS A 328 1.56 34.62 -21.74
N VAL A 329 2.77 34.72 -21.17
CA VAL A 329 3.47 33.59 -20.56
C VAL A 329 3.35 33.70 -19.04
N TYR A 330 2.99 32.58 -18.41
CA TYR A 330 2.94 32.45 -16.96
C TYR A 330 3.94 31.39 -16.48
N GLN A 331 4.43 31.57 -15.28
CA GLN A 331 5.07 30.51 -14.51
C GLN A 331 4.10 30.01 -13.46
N ALA A 332 4.00 28.68 -13.35
CA ALA A 332 3.20 28.01 -12.33
C ALA A 332 4.13 27.33 -11.32
N ARG A 333 4.03 27.72 -10.05
CA ARG A 333 4.69 27.02 -8.96
C ARG A 333 3.69 26.06 -8.32
N VAL A 334 3.85 24.77 -8.59
CA VAL A 334 3.02 23.71 -8.04
C VAL A 334 3.61 23.27 -6.70
N HIS A 335 2.83 23.40 -5.63
CA HIS A 335 3.24 23.00 -4.28
C HIS A 335 2.75 21.60 -3.95
N ASN A 336 3.58 20.82 -3.26
CA ASN A 336 3.12 19.63 -2.56
C ASN A 336 2.88 19.97 -1.09
N ARG A 337 1.59 20.01 -0.70
CA ARG A 337 1.18 20.25 0.70
C ARG A 337 0.92 18.95 1.47
N GLY A 338 1.00 17.79 0.81
CA GLY A 338 0.85 16.48 1.41
C GLY A 338 2.13 15.99 2.11
N GLN A 339 2.05 14.78 2.65
CA GLN A 339 3.18 14.08 3.31
C GLN A 339 3.87 13.06 2.43
N GLU A 340 3.28 12.77 1.28
CA GLU A 340 3.83 11.85 0.29
C GLU A 340 4.26 12.63 -0.94
N ALA A 341 5.27 12.11 -1.64
CA ALA A 341 5.66 12.68 -2.92
C ALA A 341 4.48 12.62 -3.90
N ILE A 342 4.40 13.61 -4.79
CA ILE A 342 3.44 13.58 -5.90
C ILE A 342 4.19 13.58 -7.22
N ASP A 343 3.70 12.82 -8.16
CA ASP A 343 4.16 12.79 -9.53
C ASP A 343 3.17 13.56 -10.40
N LEU A 344 3.68 14.59 -11.09
CA LEU A 344 2.95 15.37 -12.06
C LEU A 344 3.33 14.92 -13.46
N VAL A 345 2.43 14.23 -14.15
CA VAL A 345 2.66 13.79 -15.53
C VAL A 345 2.65 15.01 -16.45
N MET A 346 3.73 15.19 -17.20
CA MET A 346 3.96 16.30 -18.13
C MET A 346 4.17 15.83 -19.57
N TRP A 347 4.09 14.51 -19.83
CA TRP A 347 4.29 13.91 -21.13
C TRP A 347 3.65 12.51 -21.21
N ARG A 348 3.00 12.19 -22.34
CA ARG A 348 2.44 10.85 -22.64
C ARG A 348 2.63 10.51 -24.12
N ASP A 349 3.58 9.65 -24.47
CA ASP A 349 3.81 9.21 -25.87
C ASP A 349 3.73 10.36 -26.92
N ALA A 350 4.47 11.44 -26.65
CA ALA A 350 4.51 12.68 -27.45
C ALA A 350 3.26 13.57 -27.39
N THR A 351 2.35 13.33 -26.44
CA THR A 351 1.22 14.22 -26.11
C THR A 351 1.42 14.91 -24.75
N PRO A 352 0.73 16.05 -24.51
CA PRO A 352 0.79 16.75 -23.22
C PRO A 352 0.34 15.91 -22.03
N GLY A 353 0.80 16.30 -20.84
CA GLY A 353 0.45 15.65 -19.58
C GLY A 353 -0.86 16.14 -18.97
N ASP A 354 -0.94 16.15 -17.64
CA ASP A 354 -2.16 16.50 -16.90
C ASP A 354 -2.23 17.99 -16.46
N LEU A 355 -1.22 18.80 -16.79
CA LEU A 355 -1.17 20.23 -16.45
C LEU A 355 -1.67 21.09 -17.62
N SER A 356 -2.56 22.04 -17.34
CA SER A 356 -3.10 22.97 -18.35
C SER A 356 -3.23 24.39 -17.81
N ILE A 357 -3.04 25.39 -18.66
CA ILE A 357 -3.36 26.79 -18.40
C ILE A 357 -4.62 27.18 -19.17
N ARG A 358 -5.48 28.01 -18.57
CA ARG A 358 -6.80 28.38 -19.07
C ARG A 358 -7.06 29.86 -18.83
N VAL A 359 -7.80 30.46 -19.75
CA VAL A 359 -8.42 31.78 -19.57
C VAL A 359 -9.90 31.58 -19.36
N LEU A 360 -10.43 32.12 -18.27
CA LEU A 360 -11.84 32.12 -17.94
C LEU A 360 -12.39 33.55 -18.01
N ASP A 361 -13.59 33.70 -18.54
CA ASP A 361 -14.32 34.96 -18.49
C ASP A 361 -14.87 35.26 -17.07
N ALA A 362 -15.57 36.39 -16.91
CA ALA A 362 -16.15 36.79 -15.63
C ALA A 362 -17.23 35.81 -15.10
N SER A 363 -17.82 34.98 -15.95
CA SER A 363 -18.78 33.93 -15.57
C SER A 363 -18.10 32.62 -15.13
N GLY A 364 -16.78 32.52 -15.33
CA GLY A 364 -16.02 31.29 -15.09
C GLY A 364 -16.00 30.34 -16.29
N THR A 365 -16.47 30.76 -17.46
CA THR A 365 -16.45 29.94 -18.67
C THR A 365 -15.05 29.94 -19.26
N VAL A 366 -14.50 28.76 -19.58
CA VAL A 366 -13.20 28.63 -20.23
C VAL A 366 -13.31 29.11 -21.67
N VAL A 367 -12.60 30.19 -22.00
CA VAL A 367 -12.59 30.81 -23.34
C VAL A 367 -11.30 30.56 -24.10
N ASN A 368 -10.24 30.10 -23.42
CA ASN A 368 -9.03 29.57 -24.04
C ASN A 368 -8.34 28.56 -23.12
N ARG A 369 -7.62 27.58 -23.68
CA ARG A 369 -6.86 26.56 -22.97
C ARG A 369 -5.61 26.18 -23.75
N GLN A 370 -4.51 25.95 -23.02
CA GLN A 370 -3.30 25.33 -23.53
C GLN A 370 -2.85 24.24 -22.56
N ASP A 371 -2.48 23.08 -23.09
CA ASP A 371 -1.95 21.96 -22.29
C ASP A 371 -0.42 22.04 -22.24
N ALA A 372 0.13 21.87 -21.04
CA ALA A 372 1.56 21.95 -20.82
C ALA A 372 2.24 20.62 -21.08
N MET A 373 3.41 20.69 -21.71
CA MET A 373 4.25 19.53 -22.02
C MET A 373 5.71 19.87 -21.73
N MET A 374 6.45 18.92 -21.17
CA MET A 374 7.89 19.03 -20.98
C MET A 374 8.62 18.01 -21.86
N ALA A 375 9.87 18.34 -22.22
CA ALA A 375 10.71 17.42 -22.98
C ALA A 375 10.93 16.13 -22.18
N ALA A 376 10.67 14.97 -22.79
CA ALA A 376 10.78 13.67 -22.12
C ALA A 376 12.17 13.41 -21.49
N ALA A 377 13.23 14.02 -22.03
CA ALA A 377 14.59 13.93 -21.50
C ALA A 377 14.79 14.64 -20.15
N SER A 378 13.85 15.51 -19.75
CA SER A 378 13.88 16.26 -18.48
C SER A 378 12.99 15.65 -17.39
N LEU A 379 12.36 14.51 -17.67
CA LEU A 379 11.34 13.89 -16.83
C LEU A 379 11.78 12.50 -16.36
N ASN A 380 11.27 12.10 -15.20
CA ASN A 380 11.29 10.70 -14.78
C ASN A 380 10.38 9.91 -15.73
N ARG A 381 10.79 8.69 -16.08
CA ARG A 381 10.01 7.78 -16.92
C ARG A 381 9.28 6.79 -16.04
N SER A 382 7.99 6.57 -16.32
CA SER A 382 7.21 5.51 -15.70
C SER A 382 7.71 4.14 -16.13
N ASP A 383 7.49 3.14 -15.26
CA ASP A 383 7.87 1.74 -15.54
C ASP A 383 7.14 1.16 -16.76
N ASP A 384 5.92 1.63 -17.04
CA ASP A 384 5.17 1.30 -18.25
C ASP A 384 5.79 1.92 -19.53
N GLY A 385 6.74 2.85 -19.39
CA GLY A 385 7.43 3.52 -20.49
C GLY A 385 6.62 4.62 -21.19
N HIS A 386 5.32 4.75 -20.91
CA HIS A 386 4.38 5.59 -21.65
C HIS A 386 4.26 7.02 -21.12
N ARG A 387 4.81 7.31 -19.93
CA ARG A 387 4.64 8.59 -19.24
C ARG A 387 5.97 9.21 -18.82
N GLY A 388 6.01 10.54 -18.86
CA GLY A 388 7.06 11.36 -18.31
C GLY A 388 6.48 12.24 -17.22
N PHE A 389 7.06 12.22 -16.01
CA PHE A 389 6.55 12.97 -14.86
C PHE A 389 7.65 13.68 -14.07
N LEU A 390 7.22 14.68 -13.31
CA LEU A 390 8.04 15.36 -12.31
C LEU A 390 7.61 14.94 -10.91
N THR A 391 8.55 14.48 -10.10
CA THR A 391 8.30 14.19 -8.68
C THR A 391 8.50 15.45 -7.84
N ILE A 392 7.49 15.81 -7.06
CA ILE A 392 7.53 16.92 -6.10
C ILE A 392 7.46 16.32 -4.69
N LEU A 393 8.57 16.40 -3.97
CA LEU A 393 8.68 15.86 -2.60
C LEU A 393 7.73 16.57 -1.61
N PRO A 394 7.39 15.92 -0.49
CA PRO A 394 6.57 16.52 0.57
C PRO A 394 7.09 17.90 1.00
N GLY A 395 6.19 18.87 1.14
CA GLY A 395 6.52 20.25 1.53
C GLY A 395 7.30 21.07 0.49
N SER A 396 7.67 20.48 -0.64
CA SER A 396 8.43 21.13 -1.71
C SER A 396 7.51 21.72 -2.80
N SER A 397 8.11 22.34 -3.82
CA SER A 397 7.38 22.85 -4.97
C SER A 397 8.23 22.77 -6.25
N ALA A 398 7.56 22.72 -7.39
CA ALA A 398 8.19 22.82 -8.71
C ALA A 398 7.71 24.06 -9.46
N LEU A 399 8.65 24.79 -10.06
CA LEU A 399 8.36 25.92 -10.94
C LEU A 399 8.34 25.43 -12.39
N ILE A 400 7.23 25.67 -13.08
CA ILE A 400 6.98 25.21 -14.44
C ILE A 400 6.68 26.43 -15.32
N ASN A 401 7.38 26.55 -16.44
CA ASN A 401 7.04 27.53 -17.46
C ASN A 401 5.82 27.01 -18.24
N MET A 402 4.72 27.76 -18.20
CA MET A 402 3.52 27.39 -18.95
C MET A 402 3.68 27.78 -20.42
N PRO A 403 3.02 27.05 -21.35
CA PRO A 403 2.92 27.51 -22.72
C PRO A 403 2.28 28.91 -22.76
N GLU A 404 2.68 29.70 -23.76
CA GLU A 404 2.04 30.98 -24.03
C GLU A 404 0.53 30.78 -24.26
N ILE A 405 -0.28 31.58 -23.59
CA ILE A 405 -1.73 31.56 -23.74
C ILE A 405 -2.24 32.91 -24.22
N VAL A 406 -3.02 32.91 -25.30
CA VAL A 406 -3.67 34.11 -25.83
C VAL A 406 -4.83 34.49 -24.92
N ILE A 407 -4.88 35.75 -24.50
CA ILE A 407 -6.03 36.31 -23.81
C ILE A 407 -6.99 36.83 -24.89
N PRO A 408 -8.21 36.28 -25.05
CA PRO A 408 -9.11 36.70 -26.11
C PRO A 408 -9.41 38.20 -26.08
N GLU A 409 -9.44 38.83 -27.26
CA GLU A 409 -9.72 40.27 -27.43
C GLU A 409 -11.04 40.69 -26.78
N ALA A 410 -12.06 39.83 -26.86
CA ALA A 410 -13.40 40.07 -26.29
C ALA A 410 -13.41 40.30 -24.77
N LEU A 411 -12.33 39.92 -24.07
CA LEU A 411 -12.18 40.20 -22.64
C LEU A 411 -11.66 41.62 -22.35
N GLY A 412 -11.18 42.32 -23.37
CA GLY A 412 -10.74 43.71 -23.26
C GLY A 412 -11.90 44.62 -22.90
N GLY A 413 -11.81 45.29 -21.75
CA GLY A 413 -12.89 46.15 -21.23
C GLY A 413 -14.00 45.40 -20.48
N ALA A 414 -13.92 44.07 -20.34
CA ALA A 414 -14.88 43.27 -19.57
C ALA A 414 -14.74 43.44 -18.03
N GLY A 415 -13.79 44.25 -17.56
CA GLY A 415 -13.54 44.54 -16.15
C GLY A 415 -12.69 43.47 -15.45
N GLN A 416 -12.98 42.18 -15.65
CA GLN A 416 -12.22 41.07 -15.05
C GLN A 416 -12.24 39.80 -15.91
N ALA A 417 -11.14 39.05 -15.86
CA ALA A 417 -11.00 37.67 -16.34
C ALA A 417 -10.13 36.89 -15.35
N THR A 418 -10.03 35.56 -15.50
CA THR A 418 -9.21 34.72 -14.62
C THR A 418 -8.25 33.87 -15.43
N ILE A 419 -6.98 33.85 -15.04
CA ILE A 419 -6.02 32.83 -15.48
C ILE A 419 -6.06 31.71 -14.46
N GLU A 420 -6.29 30.49 -14.94
CA GLU A 420 -6.30 29.28 -14.12
C GLU A 420 -5.24 28.32 -14.63
N VAL A 421 -4.47 27.72 -13.71
CA VAL A 421 -3.68 26.52 -14.00
C VAL A 421 -4.25 25.37 -13.21
N VAL A 422 -4.46 24.24 -13.88
CA VAL A 422 -5.02 23.01 -13.30
C VAL A 422 -4.09 21.86 -13.61
N ALA A 423 -3.62 21.18 -12.55
CA ALA A 423 -3.12 19.82 -12.65
C ALA A 423 -4.32 18.89 -12.41
N GLN A 424 -4.84 18.30 -13.49
CA GLN A 424 -6.08 17.51 -13.42
C GLN A 424 -5.93 16.28 -12.52
N ARG A 425 -4.73 15.69 -12.55
CA ARG A 425 -4.36 14.52 -11.77
C ARG A 425 -2.98 14.74 -11.18
N VAL A 426 -2.81 14.21 -9.98
CA VAL A 426 -1.50 13.96 -9.39
C VAL A 426 -1.45 12.48 -9.01
N TYR A 427 -0.26 11.93 -9.10
CA TYR A 427 -0.02 10.50 -8.92
C TYR A 427 0.86 10.26 -7.70
N TRP A 428 0.73 9.10 -7.09
CA TRP A 428 1.70 8.56 -6.16
C TRP A 428 2.22 7.27 -6.79
N HIS A 429 3.53 7.18 -7.00
CA HIS A 429 4.21 6.09 -7.71
C HIS A 429 3.71 5.93 -9.16
N CYS A 430 3.86 6.99 -9.97
CA CYS A 430 3.38 6.97 -11.35
C CYS A 430 4.04 5.88 -12.20
N GLY A 431 3.26 4.93 -12.71
CA GLY A 431 3.74 3.80 -13.51
C GLY A 431 3.85 2.49 -12.75
N GLU A 432 3.80 2.52 -11.42
CA GLU A 432 4.03 1.34 -10.59
C GLU A 432 2.74 0.57 -10.31
N SER A 433 2.88 -0.68 -9.85
CA SER A 433 1.74 -1.56 -9.59
C SER A 433 0.79 -1.07 -8.48
N ASP A 434 1.26 -0.18 -7.60
CA ASP A 434 0.50 0.39 -6.50
C ASP A 434 0.17 1.88 -6.69
N GLU A 435 0.19 2.36 -7.95
CA GLU A 435 -0.15 3.73 -8.33
C GLU A 435 -1.49 4.18 -7.73
N LEU A 436 -1.49 5.38 -7.14
CA LEU A 436 -2.70 6.05 -6.70
C LEU A 436 -2.90 7.38 -7.43
N LEU A 437 -4.17 7.76 -7.61
CA LEU A 437 -4.56 8.99 -8.29
C LEU A 437 -5.32 9.92 -7.33
N SER A 438 -5.00 11.21 -7.39
CA SER A 438 -5.69 12.27 -6.65
C SER A 438 -5.76 13.58 -7.44
N GLY A 439 -6.20 14.66 -6.79
CA GLY A 439 -6.35 15.99 -7.35
C GLY A 439 -7.81 16.45 -7.51
N PRO A 440 -8.08 17.41 -8.40
CA PRO A 440 -7.09 18.25 -9.10
C PRO A 440 -6.39 19.23 -8.15
N LEU A 441 -5.20 19.70 -8.54
CA LEU A 441 -4.58 20.90 -7.97
C LEU A 441 -4.90 22.09 -8.87
N GLN A 442 -5.16 23.25 -8.27
CA GLN A 442 -5.56 24.44 -9.02
C GLN A 442 -5.01 25.73 -8.41
N GLY A 443 -4.63 26.65 -9.30
CA GLY A 443 -4.24 28.02 -8.98
C GLY A 443 -4.98 28.99 -9.88
N ARG A 444 -5.42 30.11 -9.33
CA ARG A 444 -6.15 31.15 -10.06
C ARG A 444 -5.57 32.51 -9.76
N VAL A 445 -5.49 33.36 -10.78
CA VAL A 445 -5.22 34.80 -10.64
C VAL A 445 -6.25 35.58 -11.44
N THR A 446 -6.91 36.53 -10.78
CA THR A 446 -7.80 37.48 -11.45
C THR A 446 -6.97 38.54 -12.14
N ILE A 447 -7.34 38.85 -13.38
CA ILE A 447 -6.69 39.85 -14.22
C ILE A 447 -7.75 40.85 -14.71
N THR A 448 -7.31 42.07 -15.04
CA THR A 448 -8.13 43.07 -15.74
C THR A 448 -7.42 43.36 -17.07
N PRO A 449 -7.68 42.54 -18.10
CA PRO A 449 -6.94 42.66 -19.34
C PRO A 449 -7.35 43.95 -20.07
N THR A 450 -6.36 44.76 -20.43
CA THR A 450 -6.54 45.93 -21.29
C THR A 450 -6.34 45.52 -22.74
N LEU A 451 -7.07 46.15 -23.66
CA LEU A 451 -6.87 45.92 -25.09
C LEU A 451 -5.43 46.25 -25.50
N THR A 452 -4.89 45.49 -26.46
CA THR A 452 -3.65 45.86 -27.15
C THR A 452 -3.75 47.25 -27.78
N PRO A 453 -2.66 48.03 -27.89
CA PRO A 453 -2.72 49.38 -28.48
C PRO A 453 -3.10 49.39 -29.98
N TYR A 454 -2.84 48.29 -30.68
CA TYR A 454 -3.19 48.07 -32.08
C TYR A 454 -3.83 46.69 -32.28
N THR A 455 -4.46 46.49 -33.43
CA THR A 455 -4.94 45.19 -33.91
C THR A 455 -4.56 44.99 -35.36
N ALA A 456 -4.67 43.76 -35.85
CA ALA A 456 -4.36 43.43 -37.23
C ALA A 456 -5.46 42.58 -37.84
N PHE A 457 -5.72 42.80 -39.12
CA PHE A 457 -6.62 41.99 -39.92
C PHE A 457 -5.86 41.42 -41.11
N GLY A 458 -6.02 40.13 -41.35
CA GLY A 458 -5.43 39.46 -42.50
C GLY A 458 -6.37 38.41 -43.07
N LEU A 459 -6.33 38.24 -44.39
CA LEU A 459 -7.05 37.20 -45.10
C LEU A 459 -6.07 36.41 -45.96
N PRO A 460 -6.32 35.12 -46.18
CA PRO A 460 -5.61 34.40 -47.21
C PRO A 460 -5.88 35.06 -48.56
N GLU A 461 -4.88 35.13 -49.42
CA GLU A 461 -5.03 35.70 -50.77
C GLU A 461 -6.05 34.94 -51.63
N ARG A 462 -6.37 33.69 -51.26
CA ARG A 462 -7.26 32.80 -51.97
C ARG A 462 -8.22 32.11 -51.00
N SER A 463 -9.39 31.70 -51.51
CA SER A 463 -10.40 30.96 -50.75
C SER A 463 -10.17 29.44 -50.72
N LEU A 464 -9.27 28.92 -51.57
CA LEU A 464 -8.95 27.51 -51.71
C LEU A 464 -7.45 27.33 -51.97
N TYR A 465 -6.87 26.29 -51.37
CA TYR A 465 -5.48 25.88 -51.54
C TYR A 465 -5.42 24.37 -51.72
N VAL A 466 -4.46 23.90 -52.52
CA VAL A 466 -4.16 22.47 -52.68
C VAL A 466 -3.02 22.08 -51.73
N ALA A 467 -3.03 20.84 -51.22
CA ALA A 467 -1.97 20.33 -50.36
C ALA A 467 -0.58 20.50 -51.01
N GLY A 468 0.34 21.15 -50.30
CA GLY A 468 1.69 21.47 -50.78
C GLY A 468 1.85 22.87 -51.37
N GLU A 469 0.77 23.64 -51.56
CA GLU A 469 0.87 25.05 -51.94
C GLU A 469 1.21 25.95 -50.75
N MET A 470 1.95 27.03 -51.01
CA MET A 470 2.25 28.05 -50.01
C MET A 470 1.00 28.90 -49.75
N LEU A 471 0.55 28.92 -48.50
CA LEU A 471 -0.50 29.81 -48.03
C LEU A 471 0.10 31.21 -47.79
N VAL A 472 -0.43 32.23 -48.46
CA VAL A 472 -0.05 33.63 -48.23
C VAL A 472 -1.22 34.36 -47.58
N VAL A 473 -0.95 34.99 -46.44
CA VAL A 473 -1.91 35.84 -45.72
C VAL A 473 -1.43 37.28 -45.83
N THR A 474 -2.25 38.15 -46.41
CA THR A 474 -1.99 39.59 -46.49
C THR A 474 -2.97 40.34 -45.61
N GLY A 475 -2.52 41.45 -45.05
CA GLY A 475 -3.27 42.16 -44.02
C GLY A 475 -2.67 43.53 -43.70
N TYR A 476 -3.25 44.19 -42.72
CA TYR A 476 -2.75 45.45 -42.19
C TYR A 476 -3.00 45.54 -40.68
N ALA A 477 -2.09 46.19 -39.97
CA ALA A 477 -2.23 46.56 -38.58
C ALA A 477 -2.67 48.03 -38.45
N PHE A 478 -3.50 48.31 -37.45
CA PHE A 478 -3.97 49.65 -37.14
C PHE A 478 -4.09 49.88 -35.64
N GLU A 479 -3.77 51.09 -35.22
CA GLU A 479 -3.94 51.55 -33.85
C GLU A 479 -5.42 51.58 -33.48
N ARG A 480 -5.79 51.01 -32.32
CA ARG A 480 -7.20 50.89 -31.94
C ARG A 480 -7.87 52.22 -31.64
N VAL A 481 -7.12 53.20 -31.14
CA VAL A 481 -7.66 54.51 -30.72
C VAL A 481 -7.71 55.49 -31.89
N SER A 482 -6.63 55.59 -32.66
CA SER A 482 -6.51 56.58 -33.74
C SER A 482 -7.04 56.06 -35.08
N GLY A 483 -7.08 54.73 -35.27
CA GLY A 483 -7.35 54.09 -36.56
C GLY A 483 -6.20 54.24 -37.57
N ALA A 484 -5.08 54.83 -37.19
CA ALA A 484 -3.92 54.98 -38.05
C ALA A 484 -3.23 53.63 -38.32
N ARG A 485 -2.50 53.54 -39.44
CA ARG A 485 -1.67 52.37 -39.76
C ARG A 485 -0.60 52.16 -38.68
N ALA A 486 -0.57 50.97 -38.10
CA ALA A 486 0.45 50.60 -37.13
C ALA A 486 1.62 49.94 -37.87
N THR A 487 2.67 50.70 -38.15
CA THR A 487 3.82 50.20 -38.92
C THR A 487 4.85 49.51 -38.02
N HIS A 488 5.56 48.50 -38.52
CA HIS A 488 6.64 47.81 -37.81
C HIS A 488 6.25 47.19 -36.46
N VAL A 489 4.96 46.98 -36.22
CA VAL A 489 4.46 46.32 -35.00
C VAL A 489 4.43 44.80 -35.18
N PRO A 490 4.74 44.02 -34.13
CA PRO A 490 4.64 42.57 -34.20
C PRO A 490 3.16 42.14 -34.28
N VAL A 491 2.88 41.15 -35.12
CA VAL A 491 1.55 40.57 -35.31
C VAL A 491 1.65 39.04 -35.26
N HIS A 492 0.68 38.39 -34.62
CA HIS A 492 0.57 36.94 -34.63
C HIS A 492 -0.56 36.55 -35.58
N VAL A 493 -0.23 35.83 -36.64
CA VAL A 493 -1.22 35.34 -37.63
C VAL A 493 -1.64 33.94 -37.22
N GLY A 494 -2.89 33.81 -36.76
CA GLY A 494 -3.52 32.53 -36.43
C GLY A 494 -4.31 31.98 -37.63
N LEU A 495 -4.17 30.68 -37.89
CA LEU A 495 -4.91 29.95 -38.92
C LEU A 495 -5.52 28.69 -38.30
N ALA A 496 -6.77 28.39 -38.62
CA ALA A 496 -7.46 27.21 -38.12
C ALA A 496 -8.02 26.35 -39.27
N LEU A 497 -7.89 25.03 -39.16
CA LEU A 497 -8.52 24.05 -40.05
C LEU A 497 -9.12 22.93 -39.19
N GLY A 498 -10.44 22.93 -39.05
CA GLY A 498 -11.12 22.08 -38.06
C GLY A 498 -10.63 22.42 -36.65
N ASP A 499 -10.19 21.41 -35.90
CA ASP A 499 -9.69 21.57 -34.52
C ASP A 499 -8.19 21.94 -34.46
N TYR A 500 -7.50 22.01 -35.60
CA TYR A 500 -6.09 22.36 -35.65
C TYR A 500 -5.92 23.86 -35.82
N VAL A 501 -5.06 24.46 -34.98
CA VAL A 501 -4.71 25.89 -35.04
C VAL A 501 -3.20 26.05 -35.13
N TRP A 502 -2.75 26.87 -36.07
CA TRP A 502 -1.35 27.24 -36.25
C TRP A 502 -1.19 28.75 -36.03
N PHE A 503 -0.02 29.15 -35.57
CA PHE A 503 0.35 30.56 -35.41
C PHE A 503 1.67 30.82 -36.12
N ALA A 504 1.79 31.97 -36.76
CA ALA A 504 3.02 32.49 -37.32
C ALA A 504 3.28 33.90 -36.76
N GLU A 505 4.52 34.15 -36.34
CA GLU A 505 4.97 35.51 -36.02
C GLU A 505 5.27 36.26 -37.32
N ALA A 506 4.76 37.48 -37.40
CA ALA A 506 5.00 38.39 -38.50
C ALA A 506 5.17 39.82 -37.95
N GLN A 507 5.63 40.73 -38.80
CA GLN A 507 5.75 42.14 -38.48
C GLN A 507 5.07 42.96 -39.57
N ALA A 508 4.25 43.92 -39.16
CA ALA A 508 3.68 44.91 -40.07
C ALA A 508 4.79 45.67 -40.80
N ASP A 509 4.64 45.91 -42.10
CA ASP A 509 5.63 46.65 -42.87
C ASP A 509 5.45 48.18 -42.73
N ALA A 510 6.11 48.96 -43.58
CA ALA A 510 6.01 50.42 -43.57
C ALA A 510 4.63 50.96 -44.00
N ALA A 511 3.78 50.13 -44.61
CA ALA A 511 2.41 50.47 -44.96
C ALA A 511 1.40 50.11 -43.84
N GLY A 512 1.86 49.36 -42.82
CA GLY A 512 1.10 48.95 -41.65
C GLY A 512 0.30 47.69 -41.87
#